data_AF-A0A7I8LDX0-F1
#
_entry.id   AF-A0A7I8LDX0-F1
#
_cell.length_a   1.000
_cell.length_b   1.000
_cell.length_c   1.000
_cell.angle_alpha   90.00
_cell.angle_beta   90.00
_cell.angle_gamma   90.00
#
_symmetry.space_group_name_H-M   'P 1'
#
loop_
_entity.id
_entity.type
_entity.pdbx_description
1 polymer ?
#
loop_
_entity_poly.entity_id
_entity_poly.type
_entity_poly.pdbx_seq_one_letter_code
_entity_poly.pdbx_strand_id
1 'polypeptide(L)'
;MASSAVAPLPSHRNALASLQSAAVFAKTRSDGRLRSDRFILFHHGAASRWLVGRSPKPPIAKFWFQGKESGRGEVVRILPLRSQFEFPDGVQRLARKIVAAIAAALFCFGAGISAASVDGRLSSLETYSCEDVAGYYAGLEGLDGAALMRRLSAVVSAHRSLTYKEVWDALKILDAADPSDPEHSSDVIEIYSLRAVSKTLAGKSEGWNREHLWPRSYGLIDKPSLTDLHNLRPADVNINSSRGNKYYGECVSESNVCLRPANREAAPDTEADSKKWAPPFQVRGDVARSLMYMAVSYGMYQPGEGPHLKLSDSPNIKNREMGLLSTLLKWNEFDPPSKAEKLRNERVCRLYQHNRNPFIDHPEYANLIWKQTQSRSLLTYKSSMAWINEFHYDNKGKDENEFVEIMADPSIDATKLMLLLYNGSTGKVYKSLMLGDSKAFAVTDHASRFSIYTAFVPLQNGPRDGMALVSLADDNQPKVIQFLSYEGTLTPTDGPARGIESVDVNLQETEASGPHDSLGLIETASGEPKWAQFKGTATPGKPNVGQRL
;
A
#
# COMPACT_ATOMS: atom_id res chain seq x y z
N MET A 1 -70.04 14.95 4.22
CA MET A 1 -70.67 15.83 3.21
C MET A 1 -69.66 16.09 2.10
N ALA A 2 -70.13 16.00 0.86
CA ALA A 2 -69.40 16.11 -0.40
C ALA A 2 -68.69 17.48 -0.55
N SER A 3 -67.46 17.50 -1.07
CA SER A 3 -67.08 17.81 -2.47
C SER A 3 -67.18 19.29 -2.87
N SER A 4 -66.06 19.89 -3.24
CA SER A 4 -65.92 20.47 -4.59
C SER A 4 -64.45 20.79 -4.89
N ALA A 5 -64.00 20.32 -6.05
CA ALA A 5 -62.74 20.61 -6.69
C ALA A 5 -63.02 21.43 -7.95
N VAL A 6 -62.23 22.47 -8.24
CA VAL A 6 -61.94 22.97 -9.60
C VAL A 6 -60.54 23.65 -9.59
N ALA A 7 -59.62 23.15 -10.43
CA ALA A 7 -58.36 23.75 -10.88
C ALA A 7 -58.59 24.45 -12.26
N PRO A 8 -57.66 25.17 -12.98
CA PRO A 8 -56.21 24.87 -13.11
C PRO A 8 -55.18 26.01 -13.48
N LEU A 9 -53.88 25.72 -13.20
CA LEU A 9 -52.62 25.95 -13.98
C LEU A 9 -52.06 27.38 -14.31
N PRO A 10 -50.75 27.56 -14.67
CA PRO A 10 -49.56 26.72 -14.47
C PRO A 10 -48.22 27.44 -14.09
N SER A 11 -47.24 26.59 -13.75
CA SER A 11 -45.79 26.66 -14.03
C SER A 11 -44.86 27.46 -13.09
N HIS A 12 -43.95 26.72 -12.44
CA HIS A 12 -42.51 26.93 -12.61
C HIS A 12 -41.78 25.59 -12.52
N ARG A 13 -41.16 25.20 -13.64
CA ARG A 13 -40.23 24.07 -13.81
C ARG A 13 -38.79 24.54 -13.52
N ASN A 14 -38.00 23.59 -13.04
CA ASN A 14 -36.54 23.55 -13.08
C ASN A 14 -35.95 23.83 -14.49
N ALA A 15 -34.80 24.52 -14.52
CA ALA A 15 -33.64 24.31 -15.41
C ALA A 15 -32.53 25.30 -14.98
N LEU A 16 -31.39 24.85 -14.45
CA LEU A 16 -30.12 24.61 -15.17
C LEU A 16 -29.56 25.84 -15.91
N ALA A 17 -28.44 26.37 -15.41
CA ALA A 17 -27.32 26.96 -16.18
C ALA A 17 -26.17 27.28 -15.19
N SER A 18 -25.18 26.39 -15.04
CA SER A 18 -23.86 26.50 -15.68
C SER A 18 -23.11 27.81 -15.38
N LEU A 19 -22.16 27.78 -14.45
CA LEU A 19 -20.98 28.65 -14.52
C LEU A 19 -19.73 27.79 -14.49
N GLN A 20 -19.09 27.81 -15.65
CA GLN A 20 -17.91 27.06 -16.04
C GLN A 20 -16.67 27.52 -15.28
N SER A 21 -15.81 26.55 -15.00
CA SER A 21 -14.40 26.74 -14.67
C SER A 21 -13.72 27.60 -15.74
N ALA A 22 -13.17 28.75 -15.35
CA ALA A 22 -12.18 29.45 -16.16
C ALA A 22 -10.80 28.87 -15.83
N ALA A 23 -10.39 27.87 -16.61
CA ALA A 23 -8.98 27.50 -16.74
C ALA A 23 -8.27 28.61 -17.53
N VAL A 24 -7.31 29.31 -16.92
CA VAL A 24 -6.40 30.19 -17.67
C VAL A 24 -5.19 29.36 -18.07
N PHE A 25 -5.13 29.00 -19.35
CA PHE A 25 -3.91 28.56 -20.01
C PHE A 25 -2.92 29.72 -20.06
N ALA A 26 -1.84 29.66 -19.28
CA ALA A 26 -0.67 30.49 -19.51
C ALA A 26 0.11 29.88 -20.70
N LYS A 27 -0.11 30.41 -21.89
CA LYS A 27 0.72 30.14 -23.06
C LYS A 27 1.98 30.99 -22.97
N THR A 28 3.13 30.36 -22.77
CA THR A 28 4.43 31.02 -22.86
C THR A 28 4.66 31.53 -24.29
N ARG A 29 5.02 32.81 -24.43
CA ARG A 29 5.67 33.35 -25.63
C ARG A 29 7.12 33.68 -25.29
N SER A 30 7.99 33.45 -26.27
CA SER A 30 9.44 33.39 -26.20
C SER A 30 10.14 34.75 -26.32
N ASP A 31 9.63 35.79 -25.66
CA ASP A 31 10.28 37.11 -25.65
C ASP A 31 10.02 37.86 -24.32
N GLY A 32 10.96 37.74 -23.38
CA GLY A 32 10.85 38.25 -22.02
C GLY A 32 10.74 39.78 -21.89
N ARG A 33 9.51 40.32 -21.96
CA ARG A 33 9.18 41.69 -21.50
C ARG A 33 7.83 41.74 -20.77
N LEU A 34 7.84 42.26 -19.54
CA LEU A 34 6.66 42.59 -18.73
C LEU A 34 6.13 43.99 -19.12
N ARG A 35 4.82 44.12 -19.38
CA ARG A 35 4.10 45.40 -19.39
C ARG A 35 3.28 45.52 -18.10
N SER A 36 3.36 46.70 -17.48
CA SER A 36 2.58 47.08 -16.30
C SER A 36 1.18 47.54 -16.72
N ASP A 37 0.15 46.75 -16.41
CA ASP A 37 -1.23 47.22 -16.52
C ASP A 37 -1.89 47.34 -15.14
N ARG A 38 -2.56 48.47 -14.96
CA ARG A 38 -3.24 48.92 -13.75
C ARG A 38 -4.54 48.14 -13.57
N PHE A 39 -4.86 47.74 -12.34
CA PHE A 39 -6.20 47.27 -11.98
C PHE A 39 -6.92 48.34 -11.15
N ILE A 40 -8.15 48.66 -11.57
CA ILE A 40 -9.09 49.57 -10.91
C ILE A 40 -9.85 48.74 -9.86
N LEU A 41 -9.83 49.19 -8.59
CA LEU A 41 -10.66 48.62 -7.52
C LEU A 41 -11.94 49.47 -7.39
N PHE A 42 -13.11 48.84 -7.43
CA PHE A 42 -14.38 49.47 -7.02
C PHE A 42 -14.63 49.20 -5.53
N HIS A 43 -14.85 50.27 -4.76
CA HIS A 43 -15.31 50.24 -3.37
C HIS A 43 -16.57 51.11 -3.20
N HIS A 44 -17.59 50.57 -2.52
CA HIS A 44 -18.63 51.29 -1.78
C HIS A 44 -18.46 50.81 -0.32
N GLY A 45 -18.06 51.59 0.70
CA GLY A 45 -18.73 52.73 1.37
C GLY A 45 -19.63 52.18 2.50
N ALA A 46 -19.55 52.47 3.81
CA ALA A 46 -18.97 53.50 4.69
C ALA A 46 -18.68 52.85 6.09
N ALA A 47 -18.04 53.39 7.13
CA ALA A 47 -17.68 54.74 7.57
C ALA A 47 -16.42 54.68 8.48
N SER A 48 -15.68 55.78 8.56
CA SER A 48 -14.36 55.87 9.18
C SER A 48 -14.39 56.46 10.59
N ARG A 49 -13.52 55.98 11.49
CA ARG A 49 -12.87 56.82 12.50
C ARG A 49 -11.38 56.46 12.55
N TRP A 50 -10.55 57.49 12.36
CA TRP A 50 -9.11 57.41 12.14
C TRP A 50 -8.32 57.34 13.45
N LEU A 51 -7.34 56.43 13.53
CA LEU A 51 -6.11 56.62 14.31
C LEU A 51 -4.93 56.17 13.45
N VAL A 52 -4.02 57.12 13.21
CA VAL A 52 -2.88 57.04 12.29
C VAL A 52 -1.72 56.31 12.96
N GLY A 53 -1.21 55.26 12.33
CA GLY A 53 0.06 54.62 12.68
C GLY A 53 0.74 54.06 11.42
N ARG A 54 1.91 54.60 11.05
CA ARG A 54 2.65 54.26 9.82
C ARG A 54 3.33 52.89 9.93
N SER A 55 3.11 52.02 8.95
CA SER A 55 3.93 50.82 8.68
C SER A 55 5.11 51.13 7.75
N PRO A 56 6.29 50.48 7.89
CA PRO A 56 7.24 50.32 6.80
C PRO A 56 7.01 49.00 6.04
N LYS A 57 7.05 49.07 4.70
CA LYS A 57 6.99 47.93 3.76
C LYS A 57 8.31 47.14 3.74
N PRO A 58 8.32 45.82 3.44
CA PRO A 58 9.54 45.04 3.22
C PRO A 58 10.15 45.27 1.82
N PRO A 59 11.47 45.06 1.63
CA PRO A 59 12.16 45.31 0.36
C PRO A 59 11.99 44.16 -0.65
N ILE A 60 11.90 44.53 -1.93
CA ILE A 60 11.95 43.65 -3.10
C ILE A 60 13.42 43.57 -3.55
N ALA A 61 14.00 42.37 -3.59
CA ALA A 61 15.31 42.13 -4.21
C ALA A 61 15.13 41.63 -5.65
N LYS A 62 15.72 42.36 -6.62
CA LYS A 62 15.90 41.93 -8.01
C LYS A 62 17.31 41.34 -8.15
N PHE A 63 17.43 40.13 -8.69
CA PHE A 63 18.72 39.54 -9.07
C PHE A 63 19.01 39.81 -10.55
N TRP A 64 20.24 40.26 -10.84
CA TRP A 64 20.84 40.27 -12.16
C TRP A 64 21.81 39.08 -12.26
N PHE A 65 21.76 38.33 -13.36
CA PHE A 65 22.83 37.38 -13.72
C PHE A 65 23.72 38.02 -14.79
N GLN A 66 25.03 37.99 -14.56
CA GLN A 66 26.05 38.24 -15.58
C GLN A 66 26.95 37.00 -15.62
N GLY A 67 26.92 36.28 -16.75
CA GLY A 67 27.78 35.12 -16.97
C GLY A 67 29.15 35.52 -17.49
N LYS A 68 30.18 34.75 -17.11
CA LYS A 68 31.48 34.72 -17.80
C LYS A 68 32.07 33.32 -17.68
N GLU A 69 32.36 32.69 -18.82
CA GLU A 69 33.10 31.43 -18.94
C GLU A 69 34.61 31.65 -18.88
N SER A 70 35.31 30.73 -18.20
CA SER A 70 36.62 30.13 -18.53
C SER A 70 36.94 29.18 -17.36
N GLY A 71 37.34 27.91 -17.46
CA GLY A 71 38.24 27.25 -18.38
C GLY A 71 39.33 26.57 -17.53
N ARG A 72 39.46 25.24 -17.66
CA ARG A 72 40.53 24.32 -17.16
C ARG A 72 40.40 23.69 -15.75
N GLY A 73 40.18 22.38 -15.81
CA GLY A 73 40.51 21.27 -14.91
C GLY A 73 41.09 21.55 -13.51
N GLU A 74 40.33 21.14 -12.50
CA GLU A 74 40.86 20.58 -11.25
C GLU A 74 39.84 19.59 -10.66
N VAL A 75 40.33 18.45 -10.19
CA VAL A 75 39.54 17.42 -9.50
C VAL A 75 39.25 17.90 -8.08
N VAL A 76 37.98 18.17 -7.77
CA VAL A 76 37.54 18.52 -6.40
C VAL A 76 36.73 17.39 -5.80
N ARG A 77 37.26 16.81 -4.71
CA ARG A 77 36.56 15.85 -3.84
C ARG A 77 35.28 16.48 -3.27
N ILE A 78 34.14 15.82 -3.46
CA ILE A 78 32.87 16.20 -2.83
C ILE A 78 32.82 15.57 -1.43
N LEU A 79 32.89 16.41 -0.39
CA LEU A 79 32.43 16.10 0.96
C LEU A 79 30.99 16.62 1.10
N PRO A 80 30.08 15.92 1.80
CA PRO A 80 28.69 16.37 1.92
C PRO A 80 28.59 17.60 2.84
N LEU A 81 27.97 18.66 2.31
CA LEU A 81 27.63 19.88 3.03
C LEU A 81 26.51 19.62 4.03
N ARG A 82 26.83 19.84 5.31
CA ARG A 82 25.90 19.92 6.44
C ARG A 82 25.02 21.16 6.27
N SER A 83 23.71 21.00 6.10
CA SER A 83 22.76 22.14 6.08
C SER A 83 22.51 22.63 7.50
N GLN A 84 23.11 23.77 7.85
CA GLN A 84 22.70 24.56 9.01
C GLN A 84 21.54 25.48 8.57
N PHE A 85 20.34 25.23 9.09
CA PHE A 85 19.26 26.21 9.08
C PHE A 85 19.52 27.23 10.21
N GLU A 86 20.02 28.41 9.88
CA GLU A 86 20.01 29.56 10.79
C GLU A 86 18.69 30.33 10.64
N PHE A 87 17.98 30.52 11.76
CA PHE A 87 16.79 31.37 11.80
C PHE A 87 17.19 32.86 11.72
N PRO A 88 16.41 33.73 11.04
CA PRO A 88 16.73 35.16 10.94
C PRO A 88 16.79 35.86 12.30
N ASP A 89 17.81 36.71 12.50
CA ASP A 89 18.12 37.45 13.75
C ASP A 89 16.94 38.17 14.41
N GLY A 90 15.91 38.53 13.64
CA GLY A 90 14.69 39.17 14.15
C GLY A 90 13.85 38.25 15.04
N VAL A 91 13.79 36.95 14.73
CA VAL A 91 13.01 35.96 15.49
C VAL A 91 13.72 35.62 16.80
N GLN A 92 15.05 35.53 16.79
CA GLN A 92 15.85 35.32 18.00
C GLN A 92 15.77 36.52 18.95
N ARG A 93 15.76 37.76 18.44
CA ARG A 93 15.57 38.96 19.26
C ARG A 93 14.17 39.05 19.86
N LEU A 94 13.13 38.60 19.15
CA LEU A 94 11.76 38.59 19.66
C LEU A 94 11.59 37.53 20.74
N ALA A 95 12.14 36.32 20.54
CA ALA A 95 12.15 35.26 21.54
C ALA A 95 12.89 35.68 22.82
N ARG A 96 14.06 36.32 22.71
CA ARG A 96 14.80 36.84 23.87
C ARG A 96 14.05 37.95 24.61
N LYS A 97 13.32 38.82 23.89
CA LYS A 97 12.49 39.87 24.51
C LYS A 97 11.26 39.30 25.23
N ILE A 98 10.64 38.26 24.69
CA ILE A 98 9.50 37.58 25.32
C ILE A 98 9.95 36.86 26.59
N VAL A 99 11.10 36.15 26.55
CA VAL A 99 11.68 35.49 27.73
C VAL A 99 12.10 36.51 28.80
N ALA A 100 12.68 37.64 28.41
CA ALA A 100 13.04 38.72 29.34
C ALA A 100 11.80 39.41 29.96
N ALA A 101 10.70 39.57 29.21
CA ALA A 101 9.45 40.13 29.72
C ALA A 101 8.75 39.19 30.72
N ILE A 102 8.82 37.87 30.50
CA ILE A 102 8.31 36.86 31.43
C ILE A 102 9.15 36.82 32.71
N ALA A 103 10.49 36.93 32.59
CA ALA A 103 11.39 37.01 33.75
C ALA A 103 11.20 38.30 34.57
N ALA A 104 10.93 39.44 33.92
CA ALA A 104 10.65 40.71 34.59
C ALA A 104 9.28 40.70 35.30
N ALA A 105 8.27 40.03 34.75
CA ALA A 105 6.96 39.87 35.40
C ALA A 105 7.02 39.00 36.65
N LEU A 106 7.93 38.02 36.70
CA LEU A 106 8.19 37.17 37.87
C LEU A 106 9.02 37.87 38.97
N PHE A 107 9.70 38.98 38.65
CA PHE A 107 10.47 39.77 39.63
C PHE A 107 9.63 40.78 40.42
N CYS A 108 8.39 41.04 40.02
CA CYS A 108 7.48 41.98 40.69
C CYS A 108 6.64 41.37 41.83
N PHE A 109 6.68 40.05 42.02
CA PHE A 109 6.08 39.39 43.19
C PHE A 109 7.20 38.87 44.08
N GLY A 110 7.55 39.65 45.10
CA GLY A 110 8.64 39.37 46.01
C GLY A 110 8.52 38.01 46.69
N ALA A 111 9.31 37.05 46.21
CA ALA A 111 9.74 35.89 46.97
C ALA A 111 11.19 35.61 46.55
N GLY A 112 12.13 35.90 47.46
CA GLY A 112 13.54 35.59 47.24
C GLY A 112 13.74 34.09 47.10
N ILE A 113 14.24 33.66 45.93
CA ILE A 113 14.78 32.32 45.74
C ILE A 113 16.27 32.50 45.44
N SER A 114 17.10 31.91 46.30
CA SER A 114 18.55 31.83 46.10
C SER A 114 18.87 31.25 44.73
N ALA A 115 19.89 31.81 44.07
CA ALA A 115 20.47 31.30 42.85
C ALA A 115 21.17 29.95 43.10
N ALA A 116 20.40 28.88 43.22
CA ALA A 116 20.88 27.51 43.10
C ALA A 116 20.68 27.08 41.65
N SER A 117 21.80 26.99 40.92
CA SER A 117 21.97 26.32 39.61
C SER A 117 20.72 26.23 38.72
N VAL A 118 20.46 27.27 37.93
CA VAL A 118 19.62 27.14 36.72
C VAL A 118 20.45 26.45 35.63
N ASP A 119 20.90 25.23 35.92
CA ASP A 119 21.66 24.38 34.97
C ASP A 119 21.08 22.96 34.90
N GLY A 120 19.78 22.85 35.16
CA GLY A 120 19.07 21.58 35.21
C GLY A 120 17.58 21.73 35.00
N ARG A 121 17.18 22.26 33.83
CA ARG A 121 15.84 22.09 33.19
C ARG A 121 15.69 22.98 31.93
N LEU A 122 16.66 22.93 31.01
CA LEU A 122 16.25 22.74 29.62
C LEU A 122 16.35 21.23 29.42
N SER A 123 15.26 20.51 29.66
CA SER A 123 15.13 19.17 29.11
C SER A 123 15.43 19.31 27.62
N SER A 124 16.49 18.67 27.15
CA SER A 124 16.62 18.33 25.73
C SER A 124 15.24 17.92 25.23
N LEU A 125 14.74 18.55 24.16
CA LEU A 125 13.65 17.91 23.41
C LEU A 125 14.18 16.53 23.05
N GLU A 126 13.67 15.48 23.70
CA GLU A 126 13.99 14.11 23.34
C GLU A 126 13.40 13.90 21.95
N THR A 127 14.23 14.06 20.92
CA THR A 127 13.85 13.73 19.55
C THR A 127 13.75 12.23 19.44
N TYR A 128 12.58 11.72 19.06
CA TYR A 128 12.38 10.28 18.87
C TYR A 128 13.13 9.82 17.61
N SER A 129 13.61 8.57 17.59
CA SER A 129 14.32 8.03 16.42
C SER A 129 13.50 8.10 15.14
N CYS A 130 12.17 7.99 15.26
CA CYS A 130 11.23 8.10 14.15
C CYS A 130 11.14 9.51 13.54
N GLU A 131 11.67 10.55 14.17
CA GLU A 131 11.64 11.91 13.63
C GLU A 131 12.67 12.13 12.51
N ASP A 132 13.78 11.40 12.55
CA ASP A 132 14.72 11.31 11.43
C ASP A 132 14.33 10.14 10.53
N VAL A 133 13.47 10.41 9.53
CA VAL A 133 12.94 9.37 8.64
C VAL A 133 14.05 8.58 7.94
N ALA A 134 15.13 9.26 7.51
CA ALA A 134 16.23 8.59 6.83
C ALA A 134 17.00 7.66 7.78
N GLY A 135 17.31 8.14 9.00
CA GLY A 135 17.95 7.34 10.03
C GLY A 135 17.06 6.20 10.55
N TYR A 136 15.75 6.44 10.66
CA TYR A 136 14.77 5.47 11.15
C TYR A 136 14.69 4.22 10.26
N TYR A 137 14.87 4.40 8.96
CA TYR A 137 14.84 3.33 7.95
C TYR A 137 16.23 2.90 7.44
N ALA A 138 17.31 3.28 8.13
CA ALA A 138 18.67 2.91 7.72
C ALA A 138 18.92 1.39 7.76
N GLY A 139 19.66 0.86 6.78
CA GLY A 139 19.99 -0.56 6.68
C GLY A 139 18.87 -1.42 6.07
N LEU A 140 17.97 -0.80 5.31
CA LEU A 140 16.95 -1.48 4.49
C LEU A 140 17.37 -1.60 3.02
N GLU A 141 18.49 -0.99 2.64
CA GLU A 141 18.96 -0.91 1.26
C GLU A 141 19.20 -2.31 0.68
N GLY A 142 18.61 -2.59 -0.49
CA GLY A 142 18.77 -3.86 -1.19
C GLY A 142 17.99 -5.04 -0.58
N LEU A 143 17.23 -4.82 0.49
CA LEU A 143 16.32 -5.84 1.04
C LEU A 143 15.00 -5.87 0.27
N ASP A 144 14.43 -7.06 0.13
CA ASP A 144 13.10 -7.27 -0.44
C ASP A 144 12.42 -8.50 0.22
N GLY A 145 11.16 -8.77 -0.17
CA GLY A 145 10.38 -9.92 0.28
C GLY A 145 10.35 -10.09 1.81
N ALA A 146 10.58 -11.32 2.26
CA ALA A 146 10.58 -11.67 3.68
C ALA A 146 11.72 -11.00 4.48
N ALA A 147 12.86 -10.69 3.83
CA ALA A 147 13.98 -10.04 4.49
C ALA A 147 13.64 -8.58 4.83
N LEU A 148 13.07 -7.85 3.85
CA LEU A 148 12.59 -6.48 4.06
C LEU A 148 11.45 -6.46 5.09
N MET A 149 10.47 -7.36 4.97
CA MET A 149 9.35 -7.46 5.91
C MET A 149 9.83 -7.66 7.36
N ARG A 150 10.77 -8.59 7.59
CA ARG A 150 11.32 -8.86 8.92
C ARG A 150 12.08 -7.67 9.49
N ARG A 151 12.89 -7.02 8.66
CA ARG A 151 13.67 -5.86 9.09
C ARG A 151 12.78 -4.66 9.39
N LEU A 152 11.75 -4.40 8.57
CA LEU A 152 10.75 -3.38 8.85
C LEU A 152 9.98 -3.67 10.14
N SER A 153 9.52 -4.90 10.34
CA SER A 153 8.83 -5.32 11.57
C SER A 153 9.67 -4.99 12.81
N ALA A 154 10.98 -5.31 12.80
CA ALA A 154 11.89 -4.98 13.88
C ALA A 154 12.02 -3.46 14.15
N VAL A 155 11.84 -2.61 13.13
CA VAL A 155 11.90 -1.15 13.26
C VAL A 155 10.59 -0.57 13.82
N VAL A 156 9.43 -1.07 13.36
CA VAL A 156 8.14 -0.40 13.58
C VAL A 156 7.26 -1.02 14.66
N SER A 157 7.48 -2.29 15.03
CA SER A 157 6.63 -3.02 15.99
C SER A 157 6.81 -2.56 17.43
N ALA A 158 7.99 -2.03 17.79
CA ALA A 158 8.23 -1.48 19.11
C ALA A 158 7.70 -0.04 19.16
N HIS A 159 6.61 0.19 19.89
CA HIS A 159 5.99 1.51 20.00
C HIS A 159 5.24 1.69 21.32
N ARG A 160 4.98 2.95 21.69
CA ARG A 160 4.21 3.29 22.89
C ARG A 160 2.77 2.78 22.74
N SER A 161 2.28 2.14 23.79
CA SER A 161 0.90 1.69 23.91
C SER A 161 0.02 2.80 24.47
N LEU A 162 -1.18 2.97 23.92
CA LEU A 162 -2.14 3.98 24.35
C LEU A 162 -3.32 3.35 25.10
N THR A 163 -3.97 4.14 25.94
CA THR A 163 -5.30 3.82 26.47
C THR A 163 -6.38 4.12 25.45
N TYR A 164 -7.52 3.44 25.58
CA TYR A 164 -8.70 3.73 24.75
C TYR A 164 -9.15 5.20 24.86
N LYS A 165 -8.93 5.85 26.01
CA LYS A 165 -9.23 7.27 26.18
C LYS A 165 -8.25 8.14 25.38
N GLU A 166 -6.95 7.89 25.48
CA GLU A 166 -5.93 8.61 24.71
C GLU A 166 -6.17 8.48 23.19
N VAL A 167 -6.63 7.32 22.72
CA VAL A 167 -6.99 7.13 21.30
C VAL A 167 -8.07 8.11 20.85
N TRP A 168 -9.12 8.35 21.65
CA TRP A 168 -10.15 9.32 21.29
C TRP A 168 -9.59 10.72 21.11
N ASP A 169 -8.70 11.13 22.01
CA ASP A 169 -8.11 12.45 21.99
C ASP A 169 -7.10 12.59 20.84
N ALA A 170 -6.34 11.52 20.56
CA ALA A 170 -5.43 11.47 19.42
C ALA A 170 -6.17 11.60 18.08
N LEU A 171 -7.26 10.85 17.85
CA LEU A 171 -8.00 10.91 16.58
C LEU A 171 -8.59 12.31 16.30
N LYS A 172 -8.96 13.07 17.33
CA LYS A 172 -9.42 14.46 17.17
C LYS A 172 -8.33 15.37 16.59
N ILE A 173 -7.06 15.06 16.81
CA ILE A 173 -5.92 15.84 16.30
C ILE A 173 -5.42 15.27 14.97
N LEU A 174 -5.30 13.94 14.89
CA LEU A 174 -4.76 13.24 13.74
C LEU A 174 -5.64 13.33 12.50
N ASP A 175 -6.96 13.34 12.70
CA ASP A 175 -7.95 13.32 11.63
C ASP A 175 -8.79 14.62 11.60
N ALA A 176 -8.24 15.72 12.16
CA ALA A 176 -8.87 17.03 12.14
C ALA A 176 -9.17 17.52 10.72
N ALA A 177 -10.35 18.13 10.52
CA ALA A 177 -10.78 18.68 9.24
C ALA A 177 -9.85 19.78 8.69
N ASP A 178 -9.28 20.60 9.58
CA ASP A 178 -8.11 21.43 9.27
C ASP A 178 -6.83 20.75 9.78
N PRO A 179 -6.07 20.07 8.92
CA PRO A 179 -4.83 19.44 9.34
C PRO A 179 -3.71 20.44 9.62
N SER A 180 -3.82 21.71 9.22
CA SER A 180 -2.80 22.74 9.50
C SER A 180 -2.94 23.35 10.89
N ASP A 181 -4.15 23.38 11.43
CA ASP A 181 -4.46 23.82 12.79
C ASP A 181 -5.40 22.83 13.51
N PRO A 182 -4.90 21.62 13.82
CA PRO A 182 -5.74 20.53 14.29
C PRO A 182 -6.33 20.79 15.69
N GLU A 183 -5.68 21.61 16.52
CA GLU A 183 -6.14 21.95 17.88
C GLU A 183 -7.41 22.80 17.83
N HIS A 184 -7.45 23.80 16.93
CA HIS A 184 -8.59 24.70 16.80
C HIS A 184 -9.66 24.21 15.81
N SER A 185 -9.38 23.19 14.99
CA SER A 185 -10.39 22.53 14.16
C SER A 185 -11.54 21.99 15.03
N SER A 186 -12.79 22.31 14.70
CA SER A 186 -13.97 21.81 15.44
C SER A 186 -14.34 20.37 15.10
N ASP A 187 -13.90 19.92 13.91
CA ASP A 187 -14.39 18.71 13.27
C ASP A 187 -13.24 17.73 12.95
N VAL A 188 -13.60 16.47 12.72
CA VAL A 188 -12.77 15.40 12.14
C VAL A 188 -13.34 14.96 10.80
N ILE A 189 -12.51 14.39 9.93
CA ILE A 189 -12.96 13.78 8.67
C ILE A 189 -13.15 12.28 8.86
N GLU A 190 -14.38 11.79 8.68
CA GLU A 190 -14.69 10.36 8.73
C GLU A 190 -14.17 9.61 7.50
N ILE A 191 -13.51 8.46 7.71
CA ILE A 191 -12.78 7.74 6.65
C ILE A 191 -13.67 7.24 5.50
N TYR A 192 -14.92 6.81 5.77
CA TYR A 192 -15.78 6.21 4.75
C TYR A 192 -16.88 7.14 4.22
N SER A 193 -17.27 8.16 4.98
CA SER A 193 -18.25 9.16 4.53
C SER A 193 -17.57 10.37 3.88
N LEU A 194 -16.30 10.61 4.22
CA LEU A 194 -15.51 11.79 3.87
C LEU A 194 -16.12 13.12 4.37
N ARG A 195 -17.08 13.05 5.29
CA ARG A 195 -17.71 14.23 5.89
C ARG A 195 -16.90 14.75 7.06
N ALA A 196 -16.90 16.07 7.21
CA ALA A 196 -16.48 16.73 8.43
C ALA A 196 -17.58 16.60 9.50
N VAL A 197 -17.24 16.05 10.66
CA VAL A 197 -18.16 15.83 11.78
C VAL A 197 -17.54 16.34 13.07
N SER A 198 -18.37 16.96 13.92
CA SER A 198 -17.89 17.57 15.17
C SER A 198 -17.14 16.58 16.06
N LYS A 199 -16.00 17.02 16.58
CA LYS A 199 -15.21 16.31 17.60
C LYS A 199 -16.04 15.97 18.84
N THR A 200 -17.07 16.77 19.13
CA THR A 200 -17.96 16.58 20.29
C THR A 200 -18.95 15.42 20.13
N LEU A 201 -19.07 14.87 18.91
CA LEU A 201 -19.91 13.70 18.61
C LEU A 201 -19.14 12.37 18.72
N ALA A 202 -17.88 12.41 19.18
CA ALA A 202 -17.07 11.22 19.44
C ALA A 202 -17.80 10.24 20.37
N GLY A 203 -18.06 9.03 19.88
CA GLY A 203 -18.68 7.94 20.64
C GLY A 203 -20.19 8.07 20.84
N LYS A 204 -20.85 9.05 20.20
CA LYS A 204 -22.31 9.21 20.22
C LYS A 204 -22.95 8.46 19.05
N SER A 205 -24.20 8.03 19.21
CA SER A 205 -24.96 7.26 18.21
C SER A 205 -25.14 7.99 16.87
N GLU A 206 -25.28 9.31 16.93
CA GLU A 206 -25.44 10.21 15.79
C GLU A 206 -24.11 10.76 15.25
N GLY A 207 -23.00 10.28 15.81
CA GLY A 207 -21.66 10.76 15.55
C GLY A 207 -20.76 9.72 14.93
N TRP A 208 -19.52 9.70 15.41
CA TRP A 208 -18.47 8.85 14.89
C TRP A 208 -17.86 7.94 15.97
N ASN A 209 -17.45 6.76 15.55
CA ASN A 209 -16.69 5.76 16.30
C ASN A 209 -15.27 5.64 15.76
N ARG A 210 -14.39 5.06 16.57
CA ARG A 210 -13.11 4.46 16.17
C ARG A 210 -13.37 3.24 15.31
N GLU A 211 -13.03 3.35 14.04
CA GLU A 211 -12.96 2.24 13.11
C GLU A 211 -11.61 1.55 13.22
N HIS A 212 -11.63 0.23 13.42
CA HIS A 212 -10.46 -0.63 13.28
C HIS A 212 -10.37 -1.09 11.82
N LEU A 213 -9.46 -0.49 11.05
CA LEU A 213 -9.28 -0.84 9.63
C LEU A 213 -8.96 -2.34 9.48
N TRP A 214 -8.02 -2.85 10.27
CA TRP A 214 -7.90 -4.28 10.57
C TRP A 214 -8.84 -4.66 11.72
N PRO A 215 -9.94 -5.40 11.51
CA PRO A 215 -10.92 -5.64 12.55
C PRO A 215 -10.38 -6.55 13.65
N ARG A 216 -10.86 -6.35 14.88
CA ARG A 216 -10.52 -7.22 16.02
C ARG A 216 -10.78 -8.70 15.76
N SER A 217 -11.83 -9.03 14.99
CA SER A 217 -12.17 -10.43 14.67
C SER A 217 -11.07 -11.14 13.89
N TYR A 218 -10.21 -10.44 13.14
CA TYR A 218 -9.06 -11.01 12.43
C TYR A 218 -7.82 -11.13 13.33
N GLY A 219 -8.02 -11.40 14.62
CA GLY A 219 -6.94 -11.78 15.54
C GLY A 219 -6.18 -10.65 16.22
N LEU A 220 -6.79 -9.46 16.41
CA LEU A 220 -6.22 -8.48 17.34
C LEU A 220 -6.55 -8.92 18.77
N ILE A 221 -5.51 -9.09 19.60
CA ILE A 221 -5.64 -9.70 20.93
C ILE A 221 -5.78 -8.61 22.00
N ASP A 222 -4.70 -7.86 22.22
CA ASP A 222 -4.61 -6.81 23.23
C ASP A 222 -3.76 -5.64 22.72
N LYS A 223 -3.58 -4.64 23.56
CA LYS A 223 -2.64 -3.56 23.34
C LYS A 223 -1.21 -4.10 23.10
N PRO A 224 -0.43 -3.46 22.21
CA PRO A 224 -0.77 -2.19 21.56
C PRO A 224 -1.65 -2.33 20.31
N SER A 225 -1.86 -3.56 19.79
CA SER A 225 -2.57 -3.82 18.52
C SER A 225 -4.01 -3.27 18.46
N LEU A 226 -4.74 -3.29 19.57
CA LEU A 226 -6.10 -2.74 19.66
C LEU A 226 -6.16 -1.20 19.72
N THR A 227 -5.04 -0.55 20.03
CA THR A 227 -4.97 0.91 20.26
C THR A 227 -4.01 1.60 19.30
N ASP A 228 -3.57 0.90 18.26
CA ASP A 228 -2.64 1.42 17.26
C ASP A 228 -3.34 2.43 16.35
N LEU A 229 -2.88 3.68 16.40
CA LEU A 229 -3.36 4.82 15.64
C LEU A 229 -3.10 4.68 14.15
N HIS A 230 -2.16 3.83 13.71
CA HIS A 230 -2.03 3.49 12.29
C HIS A 230 -3.15 2.56 11.79
N ASN A 231 -3.92 1.95 12.70
CA ASN A 231 -5.06 1.08 12.39
C ASN A 231 -6.43 1.71 12.69
N LEU A 232 -6.44 2.89 13.32
CA LEU A 232 -7.64 3.51 13.86
C LEU A 232 -7.97 4.80 13.11
N ARG A 233 -9.20 4.92 12.62
CA ARG A 233 -9.72 6.15 11.98
C ARG A 233 -11.09 6.51 12.54
N PRO A 234 -11.52 7.78 12.52
CA PRO A 234 -12.91 8.14 12.77
C PRO A 234 -13.81 7.62 11.62
N ALA A 235 -14.97 7.07 11.96
CA ALA A 235 -15.99 6.66 11.00
C ALA A 235 -17.39 6.87 11.58
N ASP A 236 -18.35 7.25 10.75
CA ASP A 236 -19.77 7.30 11.11
C ASP A 236 -20.19 5.98 11.77
N VAL A 237 -20.95 6.05 12.87
CA VAL A 237 -21.34 4.87 13.65
C VAL A 237 -22.12 3.84 12.82
N ASN A 238 -23.00 4.29 11.92
CA ASN A 238 -23.80 3.40 11.08
C ASN A 238 -22.96 2.76 9.99
N ILE A 239 -22.04 3.53 9.38
CA ILE A 239 -21.11 2.97 8.38
C ILE A 239 -20.21 1.93 9.04
N ASN A 240 -19.62 2.24 10.20
CA ASN A 240 -18.75 1.32 10.93
C ASN A 240 -19.48 0.01 11.27
N SER A 241 -20.70 0.11 11.80
CA SER A 241 -21.57 -1.04 12.06
C SER A 241 -21.85 -1.86 10.80
N SER A 242 -22.20 -1.20 9.69
CA SER A 242 -22.47 -1.85 8.40
C SER A 242 -21.22 -2.52 7.82
N ARG A 243 -20.06 -1.87 7.90
CA ARG A 243 -18.77 -2.41 7.45
C ARG A 243 -18.45 -3.70 8.20
N GLY A 244 -18.67 -3.71 9.52
CA GLY A 244 -18.48 -4.88 10.37
C GLY A 244 -17.07 -5.45 10.24
N ASN A 245 -16.95 -6.71 9.81
CA ASN A 245 -15.68 -7.39 9.58
C ASN A 245 -15.46 -7.79 8.11
N LYS A 246 -16.12 -7.09 7.18
CA LYS A 246 -15.92 -7.32 5.74
C LYS A 246 -14.45 -7.06 5.38
N TYR A 247 -13.86 -7.97 4.61
CA TYR A 247 -12.50 -7.78 4.13
C TYR A 247 -12.47 -6.76 3.00
N TYR A 248 -11.34 -6.07 2.86
CA TYR A 248 -11.22 -5.06 1.81
C TYR A 248 -11.02 -5.70 0.44
N GLY A 249 -11.77 -5.20 -0.54
CA GLY A 249 -11.74 -5.68 -1.90
C GLY A 249 -12.85 -5.02 -2.70
N GLU A 250 -12.67 -4.95 -4.01
CA GLU A 250 -13.71 -4.45 -4.91
C GLU A 250 -14.76 -5.53 -5.16
N CYS A 251 -16.01 -5.10 -5.36
CA CYS A 251 -17.03 -5.99 -5.86
C CYS A 251 -16.70 -6.42 -7.29
N VAL A 252 -17.19 -7.59 -7.69
CA VAL A 252 -17.20 -7.97 -9.10
C VAL A 252 -18.26 -7.11 -9.81
N SER A 253 -17.89 -6.48 -10.94
CA SER A 253 -18.63 -5.41 -11.61
C SER A 253 -20.07 -5.72 -12.04
N GLU A 254 -20.47 -7.00 -12.05
CA GLU A 254 -21.78 -7.45 -12.55
C GLU A 254 -22.64 -8.17 -11.50
N SER A 255 -22.26 -8.13 -10.22
CA SER A 255 -23.07 -8.75 -9.16
C SER A 255 -24.21 -7.84 -8.73
N ASN A 256 -25.46 -8.29 -8.87
CA ASN A 256 -26.67 -7.68 -8.31
C ASN A 256 -26.64 -7.58 -6.77
N VAL A 257 -25.61 -8.13 -6.11
CA VAL A 257 -25.43 -8.15 -4.65
C VAL A 257 -24.54 -7.00 -4.16
N CYS A 258 -23.87 -6.27 -5.05
CA CYS A 258 -22.98 -5.18 -4.63
C CYS A 258 -23.72 -3.85 -4.48
N LEU A 259 -23.77 -3.33 -3.26
CA LEU A 259 -24.36 -2.05 -2.91
C LEU A 259 -23.42 -0.89 -3.25
N ARG A 260 -23.96 0.15 -3.90
CA ARG A 260 -23.29 1.42 -4.21
C ARG A 260 -24.28 2.59 -4.01
N PRO A 261 -24.08 3.48 -3.03
CA PRO A 261 -23.07 3.40 -1.97
C PRO A 261 -23.28 2.19 -1.06
N ALA A 262 -22.24 1.78 -0.35
CA ALA A 262 -22.25 0.62 0.54
C ALA A 262 -23.30 0.72 1.67
N ASN A 263 -23.61 1.93 2.12
CA ASN A 263 -24.78 2.27 2.92
C ASN A 263 -25.15 3.75 2.71
N ARG A 264 -26.32 4.16 3.22
CA ARG A 264 -26.89 5.49 2.99
C ARG A 264 -25.97 6.64 3.40
N GLU A 265 -25.23 6.48 4.49
CA GLU A 265 -24.36 7.50 5.06
C GLU A 265 -22.95 7.53 4.43
N ALA A 266 -22.56 6.48 3.70
CA ALA A 266 -21.25 6.38 3.08
C ALA A 266 -21.11 7.24 1.81
N ALA A 267 -19.86 7.52 1.42
CA ALA A 267 -19.62 8.25 0.18
C ALA A 267 -20.15 7.46 -1.04
N PRO A 268 -20.57 8.15 -2.12
CA PRO A 268 -21.27 7.53 -3.26
C PRO A 268 -20.52 6.40 -3.97
N ASP A 269 -19.19 6.42 -3.91
CA ASP A 269 -18.25 5.50 -4.56
C ASP A 269 -17.77 4.37 -3.66
N THR A 270 -18.37 4.22 -2.48
CA THR A 270 -18.19 3.02 -1.66
C THR A 270 -18.92 1.82 -2.25
N GLU A 271 -18.37 0.63 -2.02
CA GLU A 271 -18.97 -0.62 -2.46
C GLU A 271 -19.02 -1.62 -1.32
N ALA A 272 -20.08 -2.41 -1.22
CA ALA A 272 -20.11 -3.54 -0.30
C ALA A 272 -21.00 -4.69 -0.78
N ASP A 273 -20.58 -5.91 -0.47
CA ASP A 273 -21.43 -7.10 -0.51
C ASP A 273 -21.43 -7.79 0.88
N SER A 274 -21.87 -9.04 0.99
CA SER A 274 -21.92 -9.75 2.27
C SER A 274 -20.53 -10.02 2.90
N LYS A 275 -19.44 -9.95 2.12
CA LYS A 275 -18.07 -10.28 2.53
C LYS A 275 -17.08 -9.14 2.30
N LYS A 276 -17.29 -8.32 1.26
CA LYS A 276 -16.34 -7.32 0.75
C LYS A 276 -16.77 -5.90 1.06
N TRP A 277 -15.79 -5.05 1.28
CA TRP A 277 -15.95 -3.60 1.42
C TRP A 277 -14.89 -2.87 0.59
N ALA A 278 -15.31 -1.97 -0.28
CA ALA A 278 -14.45 -1.00 -0.94
C ALA A 278 -14.73 0.39 -0.37
N PRO A 279 -13.72 1.07 0.22
CA PRO A 279 -13.87 2.43 0.71
C PRO A 279 -13.90 3.41 -0.48
N PRO A 280 -14.22 4.69 -0.23
CA PRO A 280 -14.20 5.73 -1.26
C PRO A 280 -12.83 5.79 -1.95
N PHE A 281 -12.79 6.11 -3.24
CA PHE A 281 -11.55 6.09 -4.03
C PHE A 281 -10.43 6.92 -3.39
N GLN A 282 -10.78 8.04 -2.75
CA GLN A 282 -9.86 9.02 -2.15
C GLN A 282 -9.09 8.52 -0.93
N VAL A 283 -9.43 7.36 -0.37
CA VAL A 283 -8.81 6.81 0.85
C VAL A 283 -8.41 5.34 0.68
N ARG A 284 -8.45 4.82 -0.55
CA ARG A 284 -8.11 3.42 -0.83
C ARG A 284 -6.64 3.15 -0.54
N GLY A 285 -5.77 4.09 -0.85
CA GLY A 285 -4.34 4.05 -0.52
C GLY A 285 -4.10 4.12 0.98
N ASP A 286 -4.77 5.03 1.70
CA ASP A 286 -4.70 5.15 3.15
C ASP A 286 -5.04 3.82 3.85
N VAL A 287 -6.13 3.19 3.42
CA VAL A 287 -6.59 1.90 3.93
C VAL A 287 -5.59 0.80 3.60
N ALA A 288 -5.11 0.75 2.35
CA ALA A 288 -4.12 -0.24 1.93
C ALA A 288 -2.83 -0.17 2.75
N ARG A 289 -2.26 1.03 2.91
CA ARG A 289 -1.05 1.25 3.71
C ARG A 289 -1.25 0.95 5.18
N SER A 290 -2.44 1.21 5.73
CA SER A 290 -2.77 0.84 7.11
C SER A 290 -2.79 -0.67 7.31
N LEU A 291 -3.37 -1.43 6.37
CA LEU A 291 -3.39 -2.90 6.43
C LEU A 291 -2.01 -3.52 6.20
N MET A 292 -1.23 -2.99 5.26
CA MET A 292 0.15 -3.40 5.02
C MET A 292 1.01 -3.18 6.27
N TYR A 293 0.85 -2.03 6.94
CA TYR A 293 1.48 -1.79 8.23
C TYR A 293 1.06 -2.82 9.27
N MET A 294 -0.24 -3.11 9.42
CA MET A 294 -0.70 -4.11 10.39
C MET A 294 -0.10 -5.50 10.12
N ALA A 295 -0.03 -5.89 8.85
CA ALA A 295 0.61 -7.14 8.45
C ALA A 295 2.12 -7.17 8.72
N VAL A 296 2.84 -6.04 8.65
CA VAL A 296 4.28 -6.00 9.01
C VAL A 296 4.48 -5.95 10.52
N SER A 297 3.78 -5.04 11.20
CA SER A 297 3.97 -4.77 12.63
C SER A 297 3.54 -5.95 13.50
N TYR A 298 2.55 -6.71 13.06
CA TYR A 298 1.96 -7.81 13.83
C TYR A 298 1.91 -9.14 13.06
N GLY A 299 2.58 -9.22 11.91
CA GLY A 299 2.69 -10.44 11.10
C GLY A 299 3.86 -11.37 11.47
N MET A 300 4.72 -10.97 12.41
CA MET A 300 5.83 -11.82 12.89
C MET A 300 5.82 -12.00 14.40
N TYR A 301 5.23 -11.08 15.16
CA TYR A 301 5.17 -11.14 16.60
C TYR A 301 3.87 -10.53 17.12
N GLN A 302 3.13 -11.33 17.91
CA GLN A 302 2.09 -10.84 18.81
C GLN A 302 2.20 -11.64 20.13
N PRO A 303 1.84 -11.05 21.27
CA PRO A 303 1.66 -11.81 22.51
C PRO A 303 0.58 -12.89 22.32
N GLY A 304 0.96 -14.16 22.37
CA GLY A 304 0.05 -15.32 22.29
C GLY A 304 0.32 -16.27 21.10
N GLU A 305 0.04 -17.55 21.28
CA GLU A 305 0.31 -18.66 20.33
C GLU A 305 -0.69 -18.74 19.16
N GLY A 306 -1.07 -17.60 18.57
CA GLY A 306 -2.00 -17.55 17.44
C GLY A 306 -1.30 -17.33 16.10
N PRO A 307 -1.98 -17.60 14.97
CA PRO A 307 -1.45 -17.25 13.64
C PRO A 307 -1.12 -15.75 13.56
N HIS A 308 -0.21 -15.37 12.67
CA HIS A 308 0.17 -13.97 12.51
C HIS A 308 -0.80 -13.23 11.59
N LEU A 309 -0.86 -11.89 11.68
CA LEU A 309 -1.66 -11.10 10.75
C LEU A 309 -1.07 -11.17 9.34
N LYS A 310 -1.87 -11.55 8.35
CA LYS A 310 -1.42 -11.72 6.96
C LYS A 310 -2.40 -11.10 5.97
N LEU A 311 -1.89 -10.54 4.87
CA LEU A 311 -2.70 -10.16 3.71
C LEU A 311 -2.82 -11.34 2.74
N SER A 312 -3.98 -11.55 2.14
CA SER A 312 -4.23 -12.70 1.24
C SER A 312 -5.33 -12.40 0.24
N ASP A 313 -5.20 -12.87 -0.99
CA ASP A 313 -6.30 -12.85 -1.97
C ASP A 313 -7.42 -13.87 -1.63
N SER A 314 -7.21 -14.68 -0.59
CA SER A 314 -8.23 -15.57 0.02
C SER A 314 -8.42 -15.26 1.52
N PRO A 315 -8.99 -14.08 1.91
CA PRO A 315 -9.13 -13.68 3.31
C PRO A 315 -9.91 -14.69 4.15
N ASN A 316 -9.42 -14.96 5.36
CA ASN A 316 -9.98 -15.92 6.28
C ASN A 316 -9.76 -15.46 7.73
N ILE A 317 -10.87 -15.30 8.47
CA ILE A 317 -10.86 -14.85 9.86
C ILE A 317 -10.04 -15.79 10.77
N LYS A 318 -10.17 -17.11 10.60
CA LYS A 318 -9.49 -18.11 11.44
C LYS A 318 -7.98 -18.07 11.25
N ASN A 319 -7.54 -17.84 10.01
CA ASN A 319 -6.12 -17.72 9.65
C ASN A 319 -5.59 -16.30 9.88
N ARG A 320 -6.44 -15.35 10.31
CA ARG A 320 -6.09 -13.92 10.45
C ARG A 320 -5.59 -13.31 9.14
N GLU A 321 -6.22 -13.73 8.05
CA GLU A 321 -5.94 -13.28 6.70
C GLU A 321 -6.95 -12.21 6.29
N MET A 322 -6.50 -11.00 5.98
CA MET A 322 -7.37 -9.84 5.73
C MET A 322 -7.07 -9.19 4.38
N GLY A 323 -8.11 -8.78 3.65
CA GLY A 323 -8.03 -7.92 2.48
C GLY A 323 -7.36 -8.56 1.25
N LEU A 324 -7.97 -8.39 0.08
CA LEU A 324 -7.43 -8.90 -1.18
C LEU A 324 -6.09 -8.23 -1.49
N LEU A 325 -4.98 -8.94 -1.27
CA LEU A 325 -3.62 -8.41 -1.43
C LEU A 325 -3.40 -7.76 -2.80
N SER A 326 -3.86 -8.40 -3.87
CA SER A 326 -3.80 -7.87 -5.23
C SER A 326 -4.52 -6.53 -5.38
N THR A 327 -5.64 -6.35 -4.68
CA THR A 327 -6.42 -5.10 -4.70
C THR A 327 -5.73 -4.02 -3.87
N LEU A 328 -5.21 -4.37 -2.70
CA LEU A 328 -4.51 -3.43 -1.82
C LEU A 328 -3.22 -2.90 -2.46
N LEU A 329 -2.48 -3.73 -3.19
CA LEU A 329 -1.30 -3.29 -3.95
C LEU A 329 -1.69 -2.28 -5.04
N LYS A 330 -2.76 -2.54 -5.79
CA LYS A 330 -3.28 -1.58 -6.79
C LYS A 330 -3.70 -0.27 -6.12
N TRP A 331 -4.44 -0.34 -5.01
CA TRP A 331 -4.88 0.86 -4.29
C TRP A 331 -3.71 1.70 -3.79
N ASN A 332 -2.65 1.08 -3.27
CA ASN A 332 -1.44 1.81 -2.86
C ASN A 332 -0.74 2.51 -4.04
N GLU A 333 -0.74 1.90 -5.24
CA GLU A 333 -0.15 2.51 -6.45
C GLU A 333 -1.01 3.65 -7.03
N PHE A 334 -2.34 3.45 -7.09
CA PHE A 334 -3.26 4.42 -7.70
C PHE A 334 -3.60 5.60 -6.78
N ASP A 335 -3.51 5.43 -5.47
CA ASP A 335 -3.77 6.47 -4.47
C ASP A 335 -2.52 6.69 -3.58
N PRO A 336 -1.53 7.47 -4.06
CA PRO A 336 -0.27 7.68 -3.36
C PRO A 336 -0.45 8.51 -2.07
N PRO A 337 0.50 8.43 -1.12
CA PRO A 337 0.33 9.07 0.18
C PRO A 337 0.10 10.58 0.11
N SER A 338 -1.05 11.01 0.64
CA SER A 338 -1.47 12.41 0.60
C SER A 338 -0.69 13.26 1.61
N LYS A 339 -0.73 14.59 1.47
CA LYS A 339 -0.12 15.50 2.46
C LYS A 339 -0.72 15.31 3.85
N ALA A 340 -2.04 15.13 3.94
CA ALA A 340 -2.73 14.93 5.21
C ALA A 340 -2.29 13.62 5.88
N GLU A 341 -2.16 12.55 5.09
CA GLU A 341 -1.71 11.25 5.59
C GLU A 341 -0.24 11.27 6.07
N LYS A 342 0.66 11.94 5.32
CA LYS A 342 2.07 12.12 5.75
C LYS A 342 2.17 12.91 7.06
N LEU A 343 1.37 13.98 7.19
CA LEU A 343 1.33 14.77 8.42
C LEU A 343 0.74 13.98 9.60
N ARG A 344 -0.25 13.13 9.33
CA ARG A 344 -0.77 12.19 10.32
C ARG A 344 0.32 11.22 10.79
N ASN A 345 1.09 10.64 9.87
CA ASN A 345 2.21 9.73 10.18
C ASN A 345 3.28 10.41 11.05
N GLU A 346 3.63 11.66 10.71
CA GLU A 346 4.56 12.48 11.49
C GLU A 346 4.06 12.75 12.92
N ARG A 347 2.77 13.05 13.08
CA ARG A 347 2.16 13.30 14.40
C ARG A 347 2.08 12.05 15.26
N VAL A 348 1.79 10.88 14.67
CA VAL A 348 1.82 9.60 15.42
C VAL A 348 3.20 9.36 16.00
N CYS A 349 4.26 9.60 15.22
CA CYS A 349 5.64 9.53 15.69
C CYS A 349 5.93 10.57 16.80
N ARG A 350 5.68 11.85 16.56
CA ARG A 350 6.11 12.92 17.49
C ARG A 350 5.33 12.97 18.79
N LEU A 351 4.02 12.72 18.74
CA LEU A 351 3.12 13.07 19.84
C LEU A 351 2.58 11.85 20.61
N TYR A 352 2.55 10.67 19.98
CA TYR A 352 1.73 9.56 20.48
C TYR A 352 2.48 8.24 20.65
N GLN A 353 2.81 7.55 19.55
CA GLN A 353 3.31 6.17 19.57
C GLN A 353 4.80 6.04 19.35
N HIS A 354 5.45 7.07 18.80
CA HIS A 354 6.89 7.08 18.56
C HIS A 354 7.36 6.01 17.56
N ASN A 355 6.47 5.62 16.65
CA ASN A 355 6.76 4.83 15.45
C ASN A 355 6.07 5.44 14.23
N ARG A 356 6.31 4.84 13.05
CA ARG A 356 5.76 5.28 11.77
C ARG A 356 5.23 4.12 10.96
N ASN A 357 4.26 4.41 10.09
CA ASN A 357 3.87 3.52 9.03
C ASN A 357 4.85 3.65 7.85
N PRO A 358 5.65 2.61 7.57
CA PRO A 358 6.68 2.66 6.53
C PRO A 358 6.08 2.78 5.13
N PHE A 359 4.84 2.33 4.92
CA PHE A 359 4.20 2.41 3.61
C PHE A 359 3.70 3.82 3.29
N ILE A 360 3.61 4.72 4.27
CA ILE A 360 3.30 6.15 4.04
C ILE A 360 4.57 6.91 3.63
N ASP A 361 5.69 6.62 4.27
CA ASP A 361 6.97 7.28 3.95
C ASP A 361 7.63 6.67 2.70
N HIS A 362 7.50 5.35 2.53
CA HIS A 362 8.05 4.52 1.46
C HIS A 362 6.99 3.57 0.86
N PRO A 363 6.00 4.10 0.11
CA PRO A 363 4.93 3.28 -0.49
C PRO A 363 5.46 2.19 -1.43
N GLU A 364 6.66 2.36 -2.00
CA GLU A 364 7.34 1.37 -2.84
C GLU A 364 7.69 0.07 -2.10
N TYR A 365 7.83 0.09 -0.77
CA TYR A 365 8.11 -1.11 0.01
C TYR A 365 7.00 -2.15 -0.12
N ALA A 366 5.76 -1.74 -0.36
CA ALA A 366 4.66 -2.67 -0.61
C ALA A 366 4.97 -3.61 -1.79
N ASN A 367 5.52 -3.04 -2.87
CA ASN A 367 5.88 -3.81 -4.05
C ASN A 367 7.13 -4.66 -3.83
N LEU A 368 8.12 -4.13 -3.12
CA LEU A 368 9.33 -4.89 -2.76
C LEU A 368 8.99 -6.12 -1.90
N ILE A 369 7.98 -6.03 -1.03
CA ILE A 369 7.57 -7.15 -0.17
C ILE A 369 6.64 -8.12 -0.91
N TRP A 370 5.56 -7.63 -1.52
CA TRP A 370 4.46 -8.49 -1.99
C TRP A 370 4.30 -8.55 -3.51
N LYS A 371 4.62 -7.49 -4.25
CA LYS A 371 4.57 -7.54 -5.73
C LYS A 371 5.68 -8.43 -6.27
N GLN A 372 6.82 -8.53 -5.58
CA GLN A 372 7.90 -9.44 -5.97
C GLN A 372 7.56 -10.93 -5.83
N THR A 373 6.57 -11.34 -5.02
CA THR A 373 6.16 -12.74 -4.98
C THR A 373 5.42 -13.18 -6.26
N GLN A 374 4.71 -12.25 -6.92
CA GLN A 374 4.10 -12.47 -8.25
C GLN A 374 5.03 -12.06 -9.39
N SER A 375 5.67 -10.90 -9.31
CA SER A 375 6.47 -10.33 -10.39
C SER A 375 7.90 -10.87 -10.42
N ARG A 376 8.53 -11.25 -9.31
CA ARG A 376 9.87 -11.87 -9.36
C ARG A 376 9.80 -13.34 -9.74
N SER A 377 8.71 -14.05 -9.46
CA SER A 377 8.48 -15.39 -10.02
C SER A 377 8.23 -15.34 -11.53
N LEU A 378 7.64 -14.25 -12.03
CA LEU A 378 7.29 -14.02 -13.44
C LEU A 378 8.29 -13.13 -14.23
N LEU A 379 9.25 -12.46 -13.57
CA LEU A 379 10.36 -11.73 -14.20
C LEU A 379 11.70 -12.46 -14.03
N THR A 380 11.86 -13.30 -12.99
CA THR A 380 12.91 -14.35 -13.03
C THR A 380 12.62 -15.29 -14.18
N TYR A 381 11.35 -15.55 -14.48
CA TYR A 381 10.90 -16.31 -15.65
C TYR A 381 11.42 -15.81 -17.02
N LYS A 382 11.53 -14.48 -17.22
CA LYS A 382 12.09 -13.91 -18.46
C LYS A 382 13.62 -13.78 -18.43
N SER A 383 14.23 -14.02 -17.27
CA SER A 383 15.70 -14.02 -17.05
C SER A 383 16.28 -15.42 -16.86
N SER A 384 15.45 -16.44 -16.63
CA SER A 384 15.82 -17.84 -16.59
C SER A 384 15.65 -18.39 -18.00
N MET A 385 16.74 -18.93 -18.56
CA MET A 385 16.72 -19.63 -19.83
C MET A 385 15.84 -20.91 -19.81
N ALA A 386 15.07 -21.21 -18.75
CA ALA A 386 14.04 -22.26 -18.72
C ALA A 386 12.95 -22.00 -17.67
N TRP A 387 11.72 -22.46 -17.93
CA TRP A 387 10.55 -22.29 -17.05
C TRP A 387 9.44 -23.32 -17.31
N ILE A 388 8.56 -23.52 -16.33
CA ILE A 388 7.31 -24.28 -16.45
C ILE A 388 6.27 -23.41 -17.18
N ASN A 389 5.75 -23.90 -18.30
CA ASN A 389 4.97 -23.14 -19.27
C ASN A 389 3.46 -23.43 -19.23
N GLU A 390 3.09 -24.70 -19.07
CA GLU A 390 1.70 -25.17 -19.08
C GLU A 390 1.62 -26.49 -18.31
N PHE A 391 0.50 -26.75 -17.62
CA PHE A 391 0.24 -28.06 -17.01
C PHE A 391 -1.26 -28.34 -16.89
N HIS A 392 -1.61 -29.62 -16.81
CA HIS A 392 -2.96 -30.13 -16.56
C HIS A 392 -2.86 -31.22 -15.50
N TYR A 393 -3.58 -31.05 -14.38
CA TYR A 393 -3.49 -31.89 -13.20
C TYR A 393 -4.83 -32.44 -12.70
N ASP A 394 -5.97 -31.87 -13.10
CA ASP A 394 -7.28 -32.35 -12.64
C ASP A 394 -8.36 -32.21 -13.72
N ASN A 395 -9.16 -33.25 -13.88
CA ASN A 395 -10.29 -33.25 -14.80
C ASN A 395 -11.41 -34.20 -14.37
N LYS A 396 -12.56 -34.06 -15.03
CA LYS A 396 -13.73 -34.88 -14.75
C LYS A 396 -13.45 -36.37 -14.98
N GLY A 397 -13.50 -37.17 -13.91
CA GLY A 397 -13.56 -38.62 -14.00
C GLY A 397 -12.21 -39.29 -13.74
N LYS A 398 -11.61 -39.90 -14.76
CA LYS A 398 -10.23 -40.43 -14.63
C LYS A 398 -9.29 -39.32 -15.06
N ASP A 399 -8.17 -39.18 -14.36
CA ASP A 399 -7.10 -38.26 -14.70
C ASP A 399 -6.58 -38.56 -16.12
N GLU A 400 -7.15 -37.84 -17.10
CA GLU A 400 -6.92 -38.04 -18.53
C GLU A 400 -6.11 -36.87 -19.08
N ASN A 401 -5.07 -37.17 -19.86
CA ASN A 401 -4.18 -36.18 -20.47
C ASN A 401 -3.44 -35.27 -19.47
N GLU A 402 -3.15 -35.74 -18.26
CA GLU A 402 -2.29 -34.97 -17.36
C GLU A 402 -0.90 -34.76 -17.97
N PHE A 403 -0.40 -33.53 -17.90
CA PHE A 403 0.90 -33.19 -18.44
C PHE A 403 1.51 -31.98 -17.75
N VAL A 404 2.80 -31.82 -18.00
CA VAL A 404 3.58 -30.65 -17.65
C VAL A 404 4.46 -30.28 -18.84
N GLU A 405 4.52 -28.99 -19.12
CA GLU A 405 5.30 -28.42 -20.20
C GLU A 405 6.33 -27.45 -19.64
N ILE A 406 7.55 -27.54 -20.16
CA ILE A 406 8.68 -26.70 -19.81
C ILE A 406 9.21 -26.09 -21.10
N MET A 407 9.37 -24.77 -21.14
CA MET A 407 10.12 -24.12 -22.20
C MET A 407 11.55 -23.86 -21.73
N ALA A 408 12.52 -24.11 -22.61
CA ALA A 408 13.92 -23.81 -22.35
C ALA A 408 14.58 -23.20 -23.60
N ASP A 409 15.50 -22.26 -23.39
CA ASP A 409 16.39 -21.74 -24.40
C ASP A 409 17.25 -22.90 -24.96
N PRO A 410 17.43 -23.02 -26.28
CA PRO A 410 18.16 -24.13 -26.88
C PRO A 410 19.66 -24.16 -26.48
N SER A 411 20.19 -23.09 -25.88
CA SER A 411 21.55 -23.04 -25.34
C SER A 411 21.72 -23.74 -23.99
N ILE A 412 20.63 -24.06 -23.27
CA ILE A 412 20.72 -24.86 -22.05
C ILE A 412 20.96 -26.33 -22.39
N ASP A 413 21.92 -26.94 -21.69
CA ASP A 413 22.04 -28.39 -21.61
C ASP A 413 20.88 -28.99 -20.79
N ALA A 414 19.87 -29.53 -21.49
CA ALA A 414 18.70 -30.15 -20.88
C ALA A 414 19.03 -31.33 -19.95
N THR A 415 20.22 -31.95 -20.07
CA THR A 415 20.66 -33.01 -19.15
C THR A 415 20.96 -32.49 -17.75
N LYS A 416 21.14 -31.16 -17.60
CA LYS A 416 21.32 -30.46 -16.32
C LYS A 416 20.03 -29.90 -15.75
N LEU A 417 18.88 -30.12 -16.39
CA LEU A 417 17.58 -29.68 -15.88
C LEU A 417 16.77 -30.87 -15.35
N MET A 418 16.10 -30.64 -14.22
CA MET A 418 15.27 -31.63 -13.55
C MET A 418 13.94 -31.01 -13.13
N LEU A 419 12.85 -31.75 -13.39
CA LEU A 419 11.54 -31.49 -12.84
C LEU A 419 11.31 -32.40 -11.62
N LEU A 420 10.91 -31.82 -10.49
CA LEU A 420 10.52 -32.54 -9.28
C LEU A 420 9.07 -32.24 -8.96
N LEU A 421 8.27 -33.28 -8.68
CA LEU A 421 6.88 -33.15 -8.27
C LEU A 421 6.76 -33.45 -6.77
N TYR A 422 6.02 -32.60 -6.07
CA TYR A 422 5.88 -32.59 -4.63
C TYR A 422 4.42 -32.81 -4.21
N ASN A 423 4.25 -33.63 -3.18
CA ASN A 423 2.96 -33.87 -2.55
C ASN A 423 2.73 -32.82 -1.46
N GLY A 424 1.66 -32.05 -1.56
CA GLY A 424 1.26 -30.96 -0.69
C GLY A 424 0.86 -31.37 0.72
N SER A 425 0.43 -32.62 0.91
CA SER A 425 0.07 -33.15 2.23
C SER A 425 1.29 -33.57 3.06
N THR A 426 2.32 -34.12 2.42
CA THR A 426 3.52 -34.64 3.08
C THR A 426 4.73 -33.70 2.96
N GLY A 427 4.69 -32.78 1.99
CA GLY A 427 5.82 -31.94 1.62
C GLY A 427 6.97 -32.70 0.97
N LYS A 428 6.74 -33.94 0.50
CA LYS A 428 7.79 -34.81 -0.06
C LYS A 428 7.78 -34.84 -1.58
N VAL A 429 8.96 -35.01 -2.18
CA VAL A 429 9.10 -35.35 -3.60
C VAL A 429 8.53 -36.75 -3.84
N TYR A 430 7.58 -36.87 -4.78
CA TYR A 430 7.04 -38.18 -5.20
C TYR A 430 7.50 -38.60 -6.60
N LYS A 431 7.98 -37.66 -7.43
CA LYS A 431 8.50 -37.94 -8.77
C LYS A 431 9.65 -36.99 -9.10
N SER A 432 10.64 -37.50 -9.83
CA SER A 432 11.68 -36.70 -10.48
C SER A 432 11.83 -37.14 -11.93
N LEU A 433 12.01 -36.17 -12.83
CA LEU A 433 12.19 -36.37 -14.26
C LEU A 433 13.35 -35.49 -14.74
N MET A 434 14.32 -36.07 -15.43
CA MET A 434 15.38 -35.30 -16.09
C MET A 434 14.89 -34.83 -17.46
N LEU A 435 15.09 -33.56 -17.80
CA LEU A 435 14.63 -33.03 -19.10
C LEU A 435 15.36 -33.66 -20.29
N GLY A 436 16.61 -34.09 -20.10
CA GLY A 436 17.38 -34.83 -21.09
C GLY A 436 16.93 -36.28 -21.31
N ASP A 437 15.97 -36.80 -20.54
CA ASP A 437 15.44 -38.15 -20.75
C ASP A 437 14.38 -38.14 -21.87
N SER A 438 14.80 -38.59 -23.05
CA SER A 438 13.94 -38.67 -24.24
C SER A 438 12.77 -39.66 -24.12
N LYS A 439 12.72 -40.48 -23.07
CA LYS A 439 11.55 -41.32 -22.76
C LYS A 439 10.55 -40.60 -21.86
N ALA A 440 11.00 -39.62 -21.10
CA ALA A 440 10.16 -38.83 -20.20
C ALA A 440 9.54 -37.62 -20.90
N PHE A 441 10.30 -36.96 -21.78
CA PHE A 441 9.86 -35.74 -22.48
C PHE A 441 9.82 -35.93 -23.99
N ALA A 442 8.70 -35.54 -24.59
CA ALA A 442 8.62 -35.21 -26.01
C ALA A 442 9.14 -33.78 -26.21
N VAL A 443 9.98 -33.56 -27.23
CA VAL A 443 10.63 -32.27 -27.47
C VAL A 443 10.18 -31.71 -28.82
N THR A 444 9.68 -30.48 -28.82
CA THR A 444 9.36 -29.70 -30.02
C THR A 444 10.25 -28.47 -30.09
N ASP A 445 11.13 -28.41 -31.09
CA ASP A 445 11.96 -27.24 -31.32
C ASP A 445 11.19 -26.15 -32.09
N HIS A 446 11.17 -24.93 -31.55
CA HIS A 446 10.49 -23.79 -32.16
C HIS A 446 11.47 -22.67 -32.52
N ALA A 447 12.01 -22.79 -33.75
CA ALA A 447 13.05 -21.90 -34.27
C ALA A 447 14.28 -21.80 -33.34
N SER A 448 15.16 -20.83 -33.57
CA SER A 448 16.36 -20.61 -32.73
C SER A 448 16.05 -19.90 -31.40
N ARG A 449 14.84 -20.02 -30.84
CA ARG A 449 14.40 -19.23 -29.68
C ARG A 449 14.12 -20.06 -28.43
N PHE A 450 13.44 -21.20 -28.55
CA PHE A 450 13.14 -22.08 -27.42
C PHE A 450 12.80 -23.49 -27.91
N SER A 451 13.01 -24.47 -27.05
CA SER A 451 12.55 -25.85 -27.17
C SER A 451 11.46 -26.08 -26.12
N ILE A 452 10.39 -26.75 -26.52
CA ILE A 452 9.26 -27.13 -25.65
C ILE A 452 9.43 -28.59 -25.25
N TYR A 453 9.51 -28.85 -23.95
CA TYR A 453 9.60 -30.18 -23.36
C TYR A 453 8.26 -30.52 -22.71
N THR A 454 7.56 -31.52 -23.25
CA THR A 454 6.25 -31.95 -22.76
C THR A 454 6.35 -33.36 -22.17
N ALA A 455 5.95 -33.52 -20.91
CA ALA A 455 5.86 -34.81 -20.24
C ALA A 455 4.40 -35.10 -19.87
N PHE A 456 3.87 -36.20 -20.38
CA PHE A 456 2.59 -36.76 -19.91
C PHE A 456 2.88 -37.62 -18.68
N VAL A 457 2.63 -37.07 -17.51
CA VAL A 457 2.97 -37.65 -16.22
C VAL A 457 1.80 -37.47 -15.26
N PRO A 458 1.44 -38.50 -14.47
CA PRO A 458 0.41 -38.33 -13.47
C PRO A 458 0.79 -37.26 -12.46
N LEU A 459 -0.03 -36.22 -12.37
CA LEU A 459 0.05 -35.22 -11.32
C LEU A 459 -0.85 -35.68 -10.16
N GLN A 460 -0.77 -34.99 -9.03
CA GLN A 460 -1.64 -35.26 -7.90
C GLN A 460 -2.61 -34.09 -7.75
N ASN A 461 -3.86 -34.40 -7.40
CA ASN A 461 -4.96 -33.42 -7.33
C ASN A 461 -5.17 -32.98 -5.86
N GLY A 462 -4.15 -33.15 -5.02
CA GLY A 462 -4.17 -32.81 -3.61
C GLY A 462 -3.99 -31.32 -3.38
N PRO A 463 -4.53 -30.78 -2.28
CA PRO A 463 -4.38 -29.37 -1.97
C PRO A 463 -2.91 -29.05 -1.74
N ARG A 464 -2.42 -27.99 -2.39
CA ARG A 464 -1.03 -27.49 -2.28
C ARG A 464 0.01 -28.46 -2.84
N ASP A 465 -0.36 -29.33 -3.78
CA ASP A 465 0.64 -30.06 -4.57
C ASP A 465 1.47 -29.06 -5.41
N GLY A 466 2.68 -29.46 -5.80
CA GLY A 466 3.59 -28.54 -6.45
C GLY A 466 4.67 -29.19 -7.30
N MET A 467 5.38 -28.35 -8.04
CA MET A 467 6.41 -28.77 -8.99
C MET A 467 7.56 -27.77 -9.01
N ALA A 468 8.80 -28.29 -8.95
CA ALA A 468 10.00 -27.48 -9.01
C ALA A 468 10.82 -27.81 -10.25
N LEU A 469 11.21 -26.77 -11.00
CA LEU A 469 12.26 -26.85 -12.00
C LEU A 469 13.59 -26.51 -11.35
N VAL A 470 14.58 -27.38 -11.53
CA VAL A 470 15.88 -27.33 -10.87
C VAL A 470 16.99 -27.47 -11.91
N SER A 471 18.04 -26.66 -11.76
CA SER A 471 19.30 -26.80 -12.51
C SER A 471 20.34 -27.48 -11.65
N LEU A 472 21.08 -28.42 -12.24
CA LEU A 472 22.29 -29.00 -11.69
C LEU A 472 23.45 -28.11 -12.16
N ALA A 473 23.93 -27.23 -11.28
CA ALA A 473 25.07 -26.36 -11.59
C ALA A 473 26.37 -27.19 -11.72
N ASP A 474 27.44 -26.58 -12.24
CA ASP A 474 28.71 -27.28 -12.50
C ASP A 474 29.40 -27.83 -11.24
N ASP A 475 28.97 -27.40 -10.05
CA ASP A 475 29.38 -27.93 -8.74
C ASP A 475 28.52 -29.12 -8.26
N ASN A 476 27.62 -29.63 -9.11
CA ASN A 476 26.62 -30.65 -8.83
C ASN A 476 25.65 -30.31 -7.68
N GLN A 477 25.56 -29.04 -7.26
CA GLN A 477 24.54 -28.62 -6.31
C GLN A 477 23.24 -28.25 -7.05
N PRO A 478 22.09 -28.82 -6.65
CA PRO A 478 20.82 -28.51 -7.29
C PRO A 478 20.36 -27.09 -6.89
N LYS A 479 20.12 -26.24 -7.88
CA LYS A 479 19.59 -24.88 -7.73
C LYS A 479 18.16 -24.83 -8.25
N VAL A 480 17.22 -24.45 -7.39
CA VAL A 480 15.82 -24.24 -7.78
C VAL A 480 15.73 -23.04 -8.72
N ILE A 481 15.24 -23.27 -9.94
CA ILE A 481 14.93 -22.22 -10.94
C ILE A 481 13.53 -21.68 -10.66
N GLN A 482 12.57 -22.57 -10.48
CA GLN A 482 11.17 -22.23 -10.27
C GLN A 482 10.55 -23.27 -9.34
N PHE A 483 9.66 -22.84 -8.45
CA PHE A 483 8.88 -23.74 -7.62
C PHE A 483 7.45 -23.23 -7.51
N LEU A 484 6.53 -23.97 -8.13
CA LEU A 484 5.11 -23.64 -8.23
C LEU A 484 4.29 -24.61 -7.41
N SER A 485 3.14 -24.14 -6.94
CA SER A 485 2.07 -24.99 -6.42
C SER A 485 0.72 -24.53 -6.95
N TYR A 486 -0.28 -25.38 -6.81
CA TYR A 486 -1.68 -25.06 -7.10
C TYR A 486 -2.53 -25.32 -5.86
N GLU A 487 -3.62 -24.56 -5.74
CA GLU A 487 -4.55 -24.61 -4.59
C GLU A 487 -3.89 -24.23 -3.24
N GLY A 488 -2.98 -23.27 -3.27
CA GLY A 488 -2.28 -22.72 -2.10
C GLY A 488 -0.77 -22.97 -2.12
N THR A 489 -0.05 -22.47 -1.11
CA THR A 489 1.42 -22.57 -1.02
C THR A 489 1.89 -23.81 -0.28
N LEU A 490 3.06 -24.33 -0.67
CA LEU A 490 3.73 -25.51 -0.13
C LEU A 490 5.13 -25.13 0.36
N THR A 491 5.52 -25.61 1.53
CA THR A 491 6.93 -25.59 1.98
C THR A 491 7.40 -27.04 2.15
N PRO A 492 8.19 -27.58 1.20
CA PRO A 492 8.63 -28.97 1.22
C PRO A 492 9.52 -29.31 2.41
N THR A 493 9.43 -30.58 2.82
CA THR A 493 10.22 -31.17 3.90
C THR A 493 11.48 -31.89 3.38
N ASP A 494 11.53 -32.22 2.09
CA ASP A 494 12.69 -32.82 1.41
C ASP A 494 12.92 -32.23 0.00
N GLY A 495 13.89 -32.78 -0.74
CA GLY A 495 14.26 -32.35 -2.08
C GLY A 495 15.03 -31.02 -2.15
N PRO A 496 15.45 -30.60 -3.36
CA PRO A 496 16.15 -29.32 -3.56
C PRO A 496 15.37 -28.08 -3.15
N ALA A 497 14.03 -28.16 -3.09
CA ALA A 497 13.17 -27.06 -2.65
C ALA A 497 12.85 -27.08 -1.15
N ARG A 498 13.53 -27.92 -0.35
CA ARG A 498 13.32 -28.03 1.10
C ARG A 498 13.40 -26.67 1.80
N GLY A 499 12.34 -26.30 2.52
CA GLY A 499 12.27 -25.04 3.26
C GLY A 499 12.06 -23.79 2.40
N ILE A 500 11.93 -23.93 1.08
CA ILE A 500 11.55 -22.84 0.16
C ILE A 500 10.03 -22.90 -0.01
N GLU A 501 9.32 -21.80 0.27
CA GLU A 501 7.89 -21.71 0.01
C GLU A 501 7.65 -21.61 -1.52
N SER A 502 6.74 -22.41 -2.06
CA SER A 502 6.33 -22.35 -3.46
C SER A 502 5.54 -21.08 -3.77
N VAL A 503 5.47 -20.74 -5.05
CA VAL A 503 4.56 -19.72 -5.57
C VAL A 503 3.28 -20.39 -6.03
N ASP A 504 2.15 -20.06 -5.38
CA ASP A 504 0.84 -20.50 -5.82
C ASP A 504 0.46 -19.84 -7.15
N VAL A 505 0.05 -20.64 -8.14
CA VAL A 505 -0.44 -20.15 -9.43
C VAL A 505 -1.75 -19.36 -9.30
N ASN A 506 -2.44 -19.46 -8.15
CA ASN A 506 -3.73 -18.81 -7.85
C ASN A 506 -4.83 -19.14 -8.89
N LEU A 507 -4.72 -20.33 -9.47
CA LEU A 507 -5.69 -20.96 -10.34
C LEU A 507 -5.84 -22.41 -9.90
N GLN A 508 -6.98 -23.00 -10.25
CA GLN A 508 -7.26 -24.39 -9.95
C GLN A 508 -8.02 -25.02 -11.10
N GLU A 509 -7.73 -26.29 -11.32
CA GLU A 509 -8.59 -27.20 -12.03
C GLU A 509 -9.50 -27.89 -11.01
N THR A 510 -10.56 -28.53 -11.50
CA THR A 510 -11.54 -29.19 -10.65
C THR A 510 -12.09 -30.39 -11.41
N GLU A 511 -12.91 -31.20 -10.74
CA GLU A 511 -13.81 -32.20 -11.35
C GLU A 511 -14.74 -31.66 -12.46
N ALA A 512 -14.82 -30.34 -12.66
CA ALA A 512 -15.54 -29.72 -13.77
C ALA A 512 -14.65 -29.43 -15.00
N SER A 513 -13.32 -29.52 -14.87
CA SER A 513 -12.37 -29.32 -15.96
C SER A 513 -12.47 -30.47 -16.98
N GLY A 514 -12.32 -30.13 -18.26
CA GLY A 514 -12.27 -31.10 -19.35
C GLY A 514 -10.87 -31.67 -19.56
N PRO A 515 -10.73 -32.81 -20.27
CA PRO A 515 -9.44 -33.46 -20.57
C PRO A 515 -8.55 -32.70 -21.56
N HIS A 516 -8.97 -31.50 -21.96
CA HIS A 516 -8.25 -30.59 -22.86
C HIS A 516 -8.20 -29.17 -22.28
N ASP A 517 -8.51 -29.04 -20.98
CA ASP A 517 -8.24 -27.84 -20.21
C ASP A 517 -6.80 -27.89 -19.71
N SER A 518 -6.28 -26.73 -19.31
CA SER A 518 -4.96 -26.64 -18.69
C SER A 518 -4.81 -25.29 -17.99
N LEU A 519 -3.76 -25.17 -17.19
CA LEU A 519 -3.25 -23.91 -16.68
C LEU A 519 -1.98 -23.57 -17.45
N GLY A 520 -1.96 -22.41 -18.12
CA GLY A 520 -0.87 -22.00 -19.00
C GLY A 520 -0.49 -20.54 -18.82
N LEU A 521 0.76 -20.21 -19.16
CA LEU A 521 1.24 -18.84 -19.16
C LEU A 521 0.85 -18.08 -20.44
N ILE A 522 0.30 -16.90 -20.24
CA ILE A 522 0.01 -15.91 -21.28
C ILE A 522 0.80 -14.63 -21.01
N GLU A 523 0.88 -13.74 -21.99
CA GLU A 523 1.36 -12.37 -21.76
C GLU A 523 0.21 -11.38 -21.72
N THR A 524 0.23 -10.46 -20.75
CA THR A 524 -0.70 -9.34 -20.68
C THR A 524 -0.45 -8.34 -21.81
N ALA A 525 -1.35 -7.36 -21.98
CA ALA A 525 -1.15 -6.29 -22.96
C ALA A 525 0.16 -5.50 -22.73
N SER A 526 0.64 -5.42 -21.49
CA SER A 526 1.92 -4.82 -21.10
C SER A 526 3.14 -5.74 -21.28
N GLY A 527 2.94 -6.99 -21.73
CA GLY A 527 4.01 -7.98 -21.93
C GLY A 527 4.49 -8.67 -20.65
N GLU A 528 3.70 -8.60 -19.57
CA GLU A 528 3.98 -9.31 -18.32
C GLU A 528 3.38 -10.73 -18.39
N PRO A 529 4.12 -11.78 -18.00
CA PRO A 529 3.56 -13.12 -18.02
C PRO A 529 2.56 -13.29 -16.88
N LYS A 530 1.53 -14.09 -17.11
CA LYS A 530 0.44 -14.34 -16.16
C LYS A 530 -0.12 -15.75 -16.40
N TRP A 531 -0.42 -16.49 -15.34
CA TRP A 531 -1.16 -17.76 -15.45
C TRP A 531 -2.62 -17.51 -15.84
N ALA A 532 -3.13 -18.32 -16.76
CA ALA A 532 -4.50 -18.32 -17.22
C ALA A 532 -5.00 -19.77 -17.39
N GLN A 533 -6.32 -19.93 -17.30
CA GLN A 533 -6.96 -21.21 -17.58
C GLN A 533 -7.28 -21.29 -19.08
N PHE A 534 -6.87 -22.38 -19.72
CA PHE A 534 -7.25 -22.74 -21.08
C PHE A 534 -8.41 -23.73 -21.01
N LYS A 535 -9.49 -23.46 -21.76
CA LYS A 535 -10.71 -24.28 -21.73
C LYS A 535 -10.93 -24.92 -23.09
N GLY A 536 -10.64 -26.21 -23.20
CA GLY A 536 -10.63 -26.97 -24.45
C GLY A 536 -9.55 -26.51 -25.43
N THR A 537 -8.56 -25.75 -24.95
CA THR A 537 -7.52 -25.12 -25.78
C THR A 537 -6.12 -25.34 -25.21
N ALA A 538 -5.91 -26.43 -24.45
CA ALA A 538 -4.57 -26.84 -24.03
C ALA A 538 -3.63 -26.99 -25.24
N THR A 539 -2.36 -26.65 -25.07
CA THR A 539 -1.37 -26.55 -26.15
C THR A 539 -0.15 -27.45 -26.00
N PRO A 540 -0.26 -28.72 -25.56
CA PRO A 540 0.92 -29.56 -25.31
C PRO A 540 1.81 -29.67 -26.56
N GLY A 541 3.07 -29.28 -26.39
CA GLY A 541 4.09 -29.30 -27.43
C GLY A 541 4.01 -28.14 -28.43
N LYS A 542 3.20 -27.11 -28.15
CA LYS A 542 3.00 -25.92 -28.98
C LYS A 542 3.00 -24.66 -28.09
N PRO A 543 3.32 -23.48 -28.64
CA PRO A 543 3.21 -22.24 -27.88
C PRO A 543 1.80 -21.97 -27.35
N ASN A 544 1.74 -21.45 -26.13
CA ASN A 544 0.50 -21.05 -25.47
C ASN A 544 -0.22 -19.95 -26.27
N VAL A 545 -1.55 -20.05 -26.33
CA VAL A 545 -2.38 -19.01 -26.95
C VAL A 545 -2.29 -17.72 -26.13
N GLY A 546 -1.82 -16.64 -26.76
CA GLY A 546 -1.66 -15.33 -26.08
C GLY A 546 -0.28 -15.11 -25.45
N GLN A 547 0.66 -16.04 -25.64
CA GLN A 547 2.06 -15.83 -25.30
C GLN A 547 2.78 -15.13 -26.47
N ARG A 548 3.41 -13.98 -26.23
CA ARG A 548 4.28 -13.36 -27.24
C ARG A 548 5.70 -13.84 -26.96
N LEU A 549 6.17 -14.71 -27.84
CA LEU A 549 7.52 -15.27 -27.80
C LEU A 549 8.51 -14.31 -28.45
#